data_AF-A0A7Z7LD86-F1
#
_entry.id   AF-A0A7Z7LD86-F1
#
_cell.length_a   1.000
_cell.length_b   1.000
_cell.length_c   1.000
_cell.angle_alpha   90.00
_cell.angle_beta   90.00
_cell.angle_gamma   90.00
#
_symmetry.space_group_name_H-M   'P 1'
#
loop_
_entity.id
_entity.type
_entity.pdbx_description
1 polymer ?
#
loop_
_entity_poly.entity_id
_entity_poly.type
_entity_poly.pdbx_seq_one_letter_code
_entity_poly.pdbx_strand_id
1 'polypeptide(L)'
;MKSVQIHSKKKGFSMIELLIVLSIIAALIALIVPIAMNASQKARATEIAKNMKTLADSIERIALTDGVDNNEKIKGIDSLSDVARDVNGSTYHIIYYVTDQVKTFDAYIVHKGNNLFDKVREVLSDASSTTWSDLKSRWSTYTPVYLEDSSLEESDSIIYYKINFYIYQ
;
A
#
# COMPACT_ATOMS: atom_id res chain seq x y z
N MET A 1 -44.22 52.99 47.03
CA MET A 1 -43.47 53.01 45.75
C MET A 1 -43.52 51.61 45.15
N LYS A 2 -44.10 51.41 43.96
CA LYS A 2 -44.15 50.08 43.30
C LYS A 2 -42.91 49.92 42.41
N SER A 3 -42.11 48.90 42.67
CA SER A 3 -40.95 48.52 41.86
C SER A 3 -41.41 47.84 40.57
N VAL A 4 -41.05 48.42 39.42
CA VAL A 4 -41.31 47.85 38.10
C VAL A 4 -40.33 46.70 37.85
N GLN A 5 -40.83 45.46 37.84
CA GLN A 5 -40.07 44.25 37.51
C GLN A 5 -40.00 44.09 35.98
N ILE A 6 -38.83 44.33 35.40
CA ILE A 6 -38.59 44.15 33.96
C ILE A 6 -38.35 42.66 33.69
N HIS A 7 -39.37 41.97 33.17
CA HIS A 7 -39.21 40.60 32.68
C HIS A 7 -38.43 40.60 31.35
N SER A 8 -37.15 40.21 31.41
CA SER A 8 -36.34 39.90 30.23
C SER A 8 -36.96 38.74 29.46
N LYS A 9 -37.55 39.00 28.28
CA LYS A 9 -38.00 37.94 27.36
C LYS A 9 -36.76 37.16 26.89
N LYS A 10 -36.63 35.90 27.32
CA LYS A 10 -35.64 34.98 26.74
C LYS A 10 -36.04 34.73 25.28
N LYS A 11 -35.18 35.13 24.33
CA LYS A 11 -35.37 34.80 22.91
C LYS A 11 -35.00 33.32 22.72
N GLY A 12 -35.99 32.51 22.35
CA GLY A 12 -35.78 31.14 21.87
C GLY A 12 -35.41 31.16 20.39
N PHE A 13 -34.74 30.10 19.94
CA PHE A 13 -34.39 29.91 18.54
C PHE A 13 -35.64 29.53 17.73
N SER A 14 -35.84 30.14 16.56
CA SER A 14 -36.93 29.77 15.67
C SER A 14 -36.61 28.48 14.93
N MET A 15 -37.64 27.69 14.62
CA MET A 15 -37.50 26.46 13.82
C MET A 15 -36.90 26.77 12.43
N ILE A 16 -37.27 27.93 11.84
CA ILE A 16 -36.73 28.36 10.54
C ILE A 16 -35.22 28.64 10.62
N GLU A 17 -34.76 29.25 11.73
CA GLU A 17 -33.35 29.56 11.93
C GLU A 17 -32.54 28.27 12.04
N LEU A 18 -33.08 27.24 12.69
CA LEU A 18 -32.42 25.93 12.81
C LEU A 18 -32.34 25.21 11.47
N LEU A 19 -33.42 25.26 10.69
CA LEU A 19 -33.46 24.63 9.38
C LEU A 19 -32.46 25.25 8.42
N ILE A 20 -32.39 26.58 8.35
CA ILE A 20 -31.43 27.28 7.48
C ILE A 20 -29.99 26.90 7.86
N VAL A 21 -29.68 26.84 9.16
CA VAL A 21 -28.34 26.47 9.64
C VAL A 21 -27.98 25.03 9.23
N LEU A 22 -28.88 24.07 9.45
CA LEU A 22 -28.65 22.67 9.06
C LEU A 22 -28.49 22.52 7.55
N SER A 23 -29.29 23.25 6.76
CA SER A 23 -29.18 23.25 5.29
C SER A 23 -27.82 23.77 4.81
N ILE A 24 -27.30 24.83 5.42
CA ILE A 24 -25.98 25.38 5.06
C ILE A 24 -24.86 24.40 5.46
N ILE A 25 -24.91 23.82 6.66
CA ILE A 25 -23.92 22.82 7.10
C ILE A 25 -23.93 21.61 6.17
N ALA A 26 -25.11 21.10 5.80
CA ALA A 26 -25.25 19.99 4.87
C ALA A 26 -24.65 20.33 3.49
N ALA A 27 -24.92 21.52 2.96
CA ALA A 27 -24.34 21.96 1.70
C ALA A 27 -22.81 22.06 1.74
N LEU A 28 -22.23 22.54 2.85
CA LEU A 28 -20.78 22.60 3.03
C LEU A 28 -20.15 21.19 3.10
N ILE A 29 -20.74 20.28 3.87
CA ILE A 29 -20.27 18.89 3.98
C ILE A 29 -20.32 18.20 2.61
N ALA A 30 -21.39 18.41 1.84
CA ALA A 30 -21.56 17.81 0.51
C ALA A 30 -20.41 18.17 -0.46
N LEU A 31 -19.83 19.37 -0.33
CA LEU A 31 -18.68 19.79 -1.14
C LEU A 31 -17.35 19.21 -0.65
N ILE A 32 -17.18 19.05 0.66
CA ILE A 32 -15.89 18.66 1.27
C ILE A 32 -15.68 17.14 1.22
N VAL A 33 -16.72 16.35 1.46
CA VAL A 33 -16.64 14.88 1.54
C VAL A 33 -15.95 14.22 0.32
N PRO A 34 -16.31 14.52 -0.94
CA PRO A 34 -15.66 13.85 -2.08
C PRO A 34 -14.16 14.18 -2.19
N ILE A 35 -13.77 15.40 -1.82
CA ILE A 35 -12.36 15.85 -1.82
C ILE A 35 -11.58 15.07 -0.75
N ALA A 36 -12.13 14.98 0.45
CA ALA A 36 -11.53 14.23 1.55
C ALA A 36 -11.39 12.73 1.23
N MET A 37 -12.39 12.14 0.57
CA MET A 37 -12.33 10.75 0.11
C MET A 37 -11.21 10.54 -0.91
N ASN A 38 -11.06 11.44 -1.88
CA ASN A 38 -10.01 11.35 -2.88
C ASN A 38 -8.61 11.49 -2.25
N ALA A 39 -8.44 12.45 -1.33
CA ALA A 39 -7.20 12.68 -0.60
C ALA A 39 -6.81 11.45 0.24
N SER A 40 -7.77 10.84 0.95
CA SER A 40 -7.55 9.62 1.72
C SER A 40 -7.09 8.44 0.85
N GLN A 41 -7.71 8.24 -0.31
CA GLN A 41 -7.26 7.22 -1.26
C GLN A 41 -5.85 7.48 -1.80
N LYS A 42 -5.49 8.75 -2.05
CA LYS A 42 -4.14 9.12 -2.51
C LYS A 42 -3.10 8.89 -1.41
N ALA A 43 -3.43 9.19 -0.15
CA ALA A 43 -2.57 8.87 0.99
C ALA A 43 -2.30 7.36 1.09
N ARG A 44 -3.35 6.53 1.01
CA ARG A 44 -3.20 5.05 0.99
C ARG A 44 -2.37 4.55 -0.19
N ALA A 45 -2.58 5.10 -1.38
CA ALA A 45 -1.78 4.74 -2.55
C ALA A 45 -0.29 5.11 -2.39
N THR A 46 -0.02 6.28 -1.80
CA THR A 46 1.34 6.73 -1.48
C THR A 46 1.99 5.81 -0.44
N GLU A 47 1.23 5.36 0.56
CA GLU A 47 1.68 4.40 1.54
C GLU A 47 2.04 3.05 0.90
N ILE A 48 1.18 2.50 0.04
CA ILE A 48 1.46 1.26 -0.69
C ILE A 48 2.72 1.41 -1.54
N ALA A 49 2.83 2.48 -2.34
CA ALA A 49 3.99 2.75 -3.18
C ALA A 49 5.29 2.84 -2.35
N LYS A 50 5.24 3.57 -1.22
CA LYS A 50 6.38 3.71 -0.32
C LYS A 50 6.79 2.38 0.29
N ASN A 51 5.81 1.58 0.76
CA ASN A 51 6.09 0.27 1.35
C ASN A 51 6.73 -0.65 0.30
N MET A 52 6.18 -0.72 -0.91
CA MET A 52 6.75 -1.53 -2.00
C MET A 52 8.18 -1.13 -2.35
N LYS A 53 8.45 0.19 -2.45
CA LYS A 53 9.80 0.70 -2.74
C LYS A 53 10.77 0.42 -1.58
N THR A 54 10.31 0.58 -0.34
CA THR A 54 11.13 0.30 0.85
C THR A 54 11.50 -1.18 0.92
N LEU A 55 10.56 -2.08 0.65
CA LEU A 55 10.81 -3.52 0.59
C LEU A 55 11.83 -3.88 -0.49
N ALA A 56 11.67 -3.31 -1.69
CA ALA A 56 12.58 -3.48 -2.81
C ALA A 56 14.02 -3.03 -2.48
N ASP A 57 14.17 -1.84 -1.89
CA ASP A 57 15.48 -1.31 -1.52
C ASP A 57 16.12 -2.12 -0.38
N SER A 58 15.31 -2.60 0.57
CA SER A 58 15.79 -3.43 1.67
C SER A 58 16.32 -4.77 1.16
N ILE A 59 15.60 -5.47 0.29
CA ILE A 59 16.05 -6.78 -0.22
C ILE A 59 17.31 -6.63 -1.09
N GLU A 60 17.37 -5.60 -1.95
CA GLU A 60 18.56 -5.33 -2.75
C GLU A 60 19.77 -5.05 -1.85
N ARG A 61 19.62 -4.19 -0.84
CA ARG A 61 20.72 -3.86 0.09
C ARG A 61 21.22 -5.08 0.86
N ILE A 62 20.30 -5.91 1.38
CA ILE A 62 20.68 -7.11 2.13
C ILE A 62 21.40 -8.09 1.18
N ALA A 63 20.87 -8.30 -0.02
CA ALA A 63 21.49 -9.18 -1.00
C ALA A 63 22.89 -8.73 -1.40
N LEU A 64 23.12 -7.43 -1.57
CA LEU A 64 24.43 -6.87 -1.89
C LEU A 64 25.42 -6.94 -0.71
N THR A 65 24.94 -6.95 0.53
CA THR A 65 25.79 -6.93 1.74
C THR A 65 26.13 -8.34 2.22
N ASP A 66 25.12 -9.20 2.32
CA ASP A 66 25.24 -10.54 2.91
C ASP A 66 25.50 -11.60 1.83
N GLY A 67 25.14 -11.30 0.58
CA GLY A 67 25.34 -12.18 -0.56
C GLY A 67 24.40 -13.40 -0.55
N VAL A 68 24.82 -14.47 -1.23
CA VAL A 68 24.02 -15.70 -1.36
C VAL A 68 24.63 -16.89 -0.63
N ASP A 69 23.77 -17.82 -0.22
CA ASP A 69 24.14 -19.12 0.35
C ASP A 69 24.42 -20.18 -0.72
N ASN A 70 24.71 -21.41 -0.27
CA ASN A 70 25.00 -22.55 -1.16
C ASN A 70 23.77 -23.03 -1.95
N ASN A 71 22.58 -22.55 -1.59
CA ASN A 71 21.30 -22.86 -2.21
C ASN A 71 20.81 -21.70 -3.09
N GLU A 72 21.68 -20.74 -3.41
CA GLU A 72 21.38 -19.55 -4.22
C GLU A 72 20.30 -18.65 -3.62
N LYS A 73 20.07 -18.76 -2.31
CA LYS A 73 19.19 -17.86 -1.56
C LYS A 73 20.00 -16.69 -1.01
N ILE A 74 19.35 -15.53 -0.91
CA ILE A 74 19.94 -14.38 -0.23
C ILE A 74 20.12 -14.74 1.25
N LYS A 75 21.33 -14.54 1.78
CA LYS A 75 21.61 -14.79 3.19
C LYS A 75 20.88 -13.78 4.08
N GLY A 76 20.48 -14.23 5.27
CA GLY A 76 19.87 -13.36 6.27
C GLY A 76 18.40 -13.00 6.01
N ILE A 77 17.76 -13.64 5.02
CA ILE A 77 16.35 -13.42 4.72
C ILE A 77 15.64 -14.78 4.59
N ASP A 78 14.96 -15.19 5.66
CA ASP A 78 14.12 -16.39 5.67
C ASP A 78 12.63 -16.05 5.64
N SER A 79 12.28 -14.82 6.06
CA SER A 79 10.91 -14.33 6.16
C SER A 79 10.78 -12.86 5.73
N LEU A 80 9.58 -12.40 5.39
CA LEU A 80 9.30 -10.99 5.12
C LEU A 80 9.69 -10.09 6.31
N SER A 81 9.60 -10.61 7.53
CA SER A 81 9.94 -9.87 8.75
C SER A 81 11.43 -9.51 8.86
N ASP A 82 12.30 -10.27 8.18
CA ASP A 82 13.73 -9.99 8.09
C ASP A 82 14.03 -8.81 7.14
N VAL A 83 13.13 -8.56 6.18
CA VAL A 83 13.22 -7.44 5.22
C VAL A 83 12.58 -6.16 5.78
N ALA A 84 11.42 -6.28 6.43
CA ALA A 84 10.73 -5.16 7.04
C ALA A 84 9.84 -5.59 8.21
N ARG A 85 9.93 -4.84 9.31
CA ARG A 85 9.24 -5.16 10.58
C ARG A 85 7.77 -4.75 10.61
N ASP A 86 7.38 -3.72 9.86
CA ASP A 86 6.05 -3.10 9.93
C ASP A 86 5.20 -3.36 8.67
N VAL A 87 5.46 -4.49 7.98
CA VAL A 87 4.75 -4.87 6.77
C VAL A 87 3.94 -6.14 7.03
N ASN A 88 2.67 -6.14 6.60
CA ASN A 88 1.77 -7.27 6.80
C ASN A 88 1.93 -8.32 5.69
N GLY A 89 2.35 -9.52 6.08
CA GLY A 89 2.56 -10.69 5.21
C GLY A 89 1.33 -11.18 4.44
N SER A 90 0.11 -10.94 4.95
CA SER A 90 -1.12 -11.27 4.21
C SER A 90 -1.36 -10.33 3.03
N THR A 91 -0.78 -9.14 3.06
CA THR A 91 -0.97 -8.10 2.04
C THR A 91 0.23 -7.95 1.12
N TYR A 92 1.44 -8.10 1.64
CA TYR A 92 2.67 -7.93 0.87
C TYR A 92 3.44 -9.24 0.77
N HIS A 93 3.95 -9.54 -0.42
CA HIS A 93 4.71 -10.75 -0.69
C HIS A 93 5.95 -10.40 -1.49
N ILE A 94 7.05 -11.10 -1.24
CA ILE A 94 8.30 -10.93 -1.99
C ILE A 94 8.69 -12.28 -2.55
N ILE A 95 8.95 -12.31 -3.86
CA ILE A 95 9.33 -13.50 -4.61
C ILE A 95 10.59 -13.17 -5.40
N TYR A 96 11.62 -13.99 -5.30
CA TYR A 96 12.82 -13.81 -6.13
C TYR A 96 13.38 -15.12 -6.67
N TYR A 97 14.09 -15.05 -7.78
CA TYR A 97 14.83 -16.17 -8.37
C TYR A 97 16.08 -15.69 -9.10
N VAL A 98 17.02 -16.62 -9.32
CA VAL A 98 18.27 -16.38 -10.05
C VAL A 98 18.11 -16.78 -11.51
N THR A 99 18.64 -15.97 -12.43
CA THR A 99 18.49 -16.19 -13.88
C THR A 99 19.72 -16.74 -14.61
N ASP A 100 20.99 -16.45 -14.24
CA ASP A 100 22.20 -16.88 -14.99
C ASP A 100 23.57 -16.70 -14.23
N GLN A 101 24.71 -17.06 -14.87
CA GLN A 101 26.09 -17.14 -14.33
C GLN A 101 26.64 -15.89 -13.62
N VAL A 102 26.15 -14.69 -13.96
CA VAL A 102 26.34 -13.49 -13.14
C VAL A 102 25.11 -13.41 -12.28
N LYS A 103 25.16 -13.93 -11.04
CA LYS A 103 24.04 -14.13 -10.10
C LYS A 103 23.06 -12.94 -10.07
N THR A 104 22.13 -12.95 -11.03
CA THR A 104 21.19 -11.86 -11.28
C THR A 104 19.87 -12.28 -10.67
N PHE A 105 19.39 -11.47 -9.75
CA PHE A 105 18.17 -11.69 -9.01
C PHE A 105 17.05 -10.85 -9.61
N ASP A 106 15.99 -11.53 -10.05
CA ASP A 106 14.72 -10.90 -10.34
C ASP A 106 13.86 -10.98 -9.07
N ALA A 107 13.55 -9.85 -8.43
CA ALA A 107 12.68 -9.80 -7.27
C ALA A 107 11.37 -9.06 -7.57
N TYR A 108 10.27 -9.65 -7.14
CA TYR A 108 8.91 -9.16 -7.30
C TYR A 108 8.33 -8.86 -5.93
N ILE A 109 8.01 -7.59 -5.70
CA ILE A 109 7.31 -7.12 -4.51
C ILE A 109 5.84 -6.99 -4.90
N VAL A 110 4.96 -7.71 -4.21
CA VAL A 110 3.56 -7.88 -4.56
C VAL A 110 2.68 -7.35 -3.44
N HIS A 111 1.62 -6.63 -3.79
CA HIS A 111 0.55 -6.18 -2.90
C HIS A 111 -0.79 -6.78 -3.34
N LYS A 112 -1.57 -7.34 -2.41
CA LYS A 112 -2.90 -7.92 -2.68
C LYS A 112 -3.94 -6.83 -2.98
N GLY A 113 -4.66 -6.97 -4.08
CA GLY A 113 -5.68 -6.03 -4.57
C GLY A 113 -5.11 -4.97 -5.51
N ASN A 114 -5.95 -4.48 -6.43
CA ASN A 114 -5.57 -3.51 -7.47
C ASN A 114 -6.43 -2.22 -7.50
N ASN A 115 -7.33 -2.03 -6.54
CA ASN A 115 -8.30 -0.91 -6.54
C ASN A 115 -7.64 0.48 -6.53
N LEU A 116 -6.38 0.58 -6.09
CA LEU A 116 -5.61 1.83 -6.04
C LEU A 116 -4.48 1.88 -7.07
N PHE A 117 -4.42 0.94 -8.02
CA PHE A 117 -3.31 0.81 -8.96
C PHE A 117 -2.98 2.11 -9.71
N ASP A 118 -3.98 2.80 -10.27
CA ASP A 118 -3.75 4.04 -11.00
C ASP A 118 -3.07 5.11 -10.15
N LYS A 119 -3.46 5.21 -8.87
CA LYS A 119 -2.88 6.16 -7.91
C LYS A 119 -1.52 5.71 -7.39
N VAL A 120 -1.28 4.41 -7.27
CA VAL A 120 0.02 3.86 -6.91
C VAL A 120 1.03 4.16 -8.02
N ARG A 121 0.63 3.99 -9.28
CA ARG A 121 1.46 4.29 -10.45
C ARG A 121 1.82 5.78 -10.59
N GLU A 122 1.02 6.70 -10.05
CA GLU A 122 1.40 8.11 -9.96
C GLU A 122 2.65 8.34 -9.08
N VAL A 123 2.88 7.48 -8.09
CA VAL A 123 4.00 7.60 -7.13
C VAL A 123 5.14 6.66 -7.49
N LEU A 124 4.82 5.44 -7.93
CA LEU A 124 5.75 4.41 -8.34
C LEU A 124 5.44 4.02 -9.80
N SER A 125 6.07 4.72 -10.74
CA SER A 125 5.78 4.61 -12.19
C SER A 125 5.92 3.19 -12.75
N ASP A 126 6.83 2.43 -12.16
CA ASP A 126 7.21 1.09 -12.63
C ASP A 126 6.33 -0.02 -12.02
N ALA A 127 5.38 0.35 -11.15
CA ALA A 127 4.39 -0.57 -10.63
C ALA A 127 3.45 -1.03 -11.76
N SER A 128 3.08 -2.29 -11.73
CA SER A 128 2.19 -2.95 -12.69
C SER A 128 1.11 -3.75 -11.97
N SER A 129 0.01 -4.09 -12.66
CA SER A 129 -1.07 -4.89 -12.08
C SER A 129 -1.45 -6.05 -12.99
N THR A 130 -1.75 -7.20 -12.39
CA THR A 130 -2.13 -8.45 -13.07
C THR A 130 -2.80 -9.38 -12.05
N THR A 131 -3.13 -10.61 -12.42
CA THR A 131 -3.58 -11.64 -11.47
C THR A 131 -2.39 -12.43 -10.91
N TRP A 132 -2.58 -13.06 -9.77
CA TRP A 132 -1.53 -13.90 -9.18
C TRP A 132 -1.12 -15.06 -10.10
N SER A 133 -2.10 -15.69 -10.78
CA SER A 133 -1.84 -16.75 -11.77
C SER A 133 -0.89 -16.32 -12.88
N ASP A 134 -1.13 -15.14 -13.44
CA ASP A 134 -0.39 -14.61 -14.58
C ASP A 134 1.01 -14.21 -14.17
N LEU A 135 1.17 -13.62 -12.98
CA LEU A 135 2.48 -13.27 -12.46
C LEU A 135 3.32 -14.53 -12.20
N LYS A 136 2.76 -15.57 -11.58
CA LYS A 136 3.46 -16.83 -11.31
C LYS A 136 3.93 -17.55 -12.56
N SER A 137 3.19 -17.45 -13.66
CA SER A 137 3.59 -18.07 -14.93
C SER A 137 4.97 -17.62 -15.42
N ARG A 138 5.40 -16.40 -15.04
CA ARG A 138 6.66 -15.76 -15.49
C ARG A 138 7.92 -16.44 -14.97
N TRP A 139 7.80 -17.20 -13.88
CA TRP A 139 8.93 -17.92 -13.30
C TRP A 139 8.68 -19.42 -13.17
N SER A 140 7.78 -19.96 -14.00
CA SER A 140 7.48 -21.39 -14.04
C SER A 140 8.69 -22.28 -14.37
N THR A 141 9.72 -21.72 -15.01
CA THR A 141 10.98 -22.40 -15.35
C THR A 141 12.10 -22.20 -14.33
N TYR A 142 11.86 -21.44 -13.26
CA TYR A 142 12.84 -21.14 -12.21
C TYR A 142 12.40 -21.73 -10.86
N THR A 143 13.29 -21.70 -9.87
CA THR A 143 12.99 -22.09 -8.48
C THR A 143 12.83 -20.83 -7.63
N PRO A 144 11.63 -20.22 -7.56
CA PRO A 144 11.40 -19.01 -6.79
C PRO A 144 11.50 -19.27 -5.28
N VAL A 145 12.05 -18.30 -4.57
CA VAL A 145 11.99 -18.22 -3.11
C VAL A 145 10.86 -17.27 -2.73
N TYR A 146 9.96 -17.72 -1.86
CA TYR A 146 8.88 -16.93 -1.28
C TYR A 146 9.27 -16.57 0.16
N LEU A 147 9.24 -15.28 0.48
CA LEU A 147 9.54 -14.81 1.84
C LEU A 147 8.34 -14.89 2.80
N GLU A 148 7.16 -15.22 2.28
CA GLU A 148 5.93 -15.47 3.02
C GLU A 148 5.21 -16.64 2.35
N ASP A 149 4.70 -17.58 3.15
CA ASP A 149 3.89 -18.69 2.67
C ASP A 149 2.47 -18.18 2.41
N SER A 150 2.23 -17.73 1.17
CA SER A 150 1.15 -16.80 0.86
C SER A 150 -0.24 -17.45 0.75
N SER A 151 -1.23 -16.80 1.39
CA SER A 151 -2.67 -16.98 1.22
C SER A 151 -3.24 -16.28 -0.04
N LEU A 152 -2.48 -16.26 -1.14
CA LEU A 152 -2.89 -15.64 -2.40
C LEU A 152 -3.56 -16.67 -3.31
N GLU A 153 -4.81 -16.42 -3.64
CA GLU A 153 -5.58 -17.26 -4.56
C GLU A 153 -5.19 -16.94 -6.01
N GLU A 154 -5.32 -17.90 -6.92
CA GLU A 154 -4.98 -17.70 -8.35
C GLU A 154 -5.71 -16.52 -8.99
N SER A 155 -6.96 -16.28 -8.55
CA SER A 155 -7.83 -15.21 -9.05
C SER A 155 -7.58 -13.85 -8.41
N ASP A 156 -6.70 -13.75 -7.41
CA ASP A 156 -6.44 -12.47 -6.73
C ASP A 156 -5.79 -11.48 -7.70
N SER A 157 -6.43 -10.33 -7.87
CA SER A 157 -5.82 -9.16 -8.51
C SER A 157 -4.73 -8.59 -7.62
N ILE A 158 -3.58 -8.26 -8.19
CA ILE A 158 -2.42 -7.77 -7.45
C ILE A 158 -1.79 -6.54 -8.11
N ILE A 159 -1.03 -5.78 -7.32
CA ILE A 159 -0.09 -4.78 -7.79
C ILE A 159 1.31 -5.34 -7.52
N TYR A 160 2.21 -5.29 -8.49
CA TYR A 160 3.58 -5.74 -8.33
C TYR A 160 4.58 -4.68 -8.79
N TYR A 161 5.75 -4.69 -8.15
CA TYR A 161 6.92 -3.89 -8.50
C TYR A 161 8.09 -4.84 -8.67
N LYS A 162 8.71 -4.81 -9.85
CA LYS A 162 9.86 -5.66 -10.19
C LYS A 162 11.15 -4.86 -10.03
N ILE A 163 12.13 -5.44 -9.35
CA ILE A 163 13.52 -4.99 -9.38
C ILE A 163 14.40 -6.11 -9.91
N ASN A 164 15.52 -5.72 -10.52
CA ASN A 164 16.56 -6.62 -10.97
C ASN A 164 17.90 -6.09 -10.46
N PHE A 165 18.69 -6.95 -9.81
CA PHE A 165 20.01 -6.59 -9.34
C PHE A 165 20.96 -7.77 -9.48
N TYR A 166 22.25 -7.49 -9.60
CA TYR A 166 23.31 -8.49 -9.68
C TYR A 166 24.14 -8.48 -8.40
N ILE A 167 24.65 -9.63 -8.00
CA ILE A 167 25.57 -9.76 -6.87
C ILE A 167 26.92 -10.23 -7.41
N TYR A 168 27.96 -9.40 -7.26
CA TYR A 168 29.33 -9.83 -7.51
C TYR A 168 29.80 -10.65 -6.30
N GLN A 169 29.92 -11.97 -6.48
CA GLN A 169 30.59 -12.87 -5.53
C GLN A 169 31.71 -13.61 -6.23
#